data_AF-A0A9R0J083-F1
#
_entry.id   AF-A0A9R0J083-F1
#
_cell.length_a   1.000
_cell.length_b   1.000
_cell.length_c   1.000
_cell.angle_alpha   90.00
_cell.angle_beta   90.00
_cell.angle_gamma   90.00
#
_symmetry.space_group_name_H-M   'P 1'
#
loop_
_entity.id
_entity.type
_entity.pdbx_description
1 polymer ?
#
loop_
_entity_poly.entity_id
_entity_poly.type
_entity_poly.pdbx_seq_one_letter_code
_entity_poly.pdbx_strand_id
1 'polypeptide(L)'
;MNCLFSNFLSAFPPSCLVVPFDDPNRLDYICCYLDVRLPCECFIVDRSSIALLRVYPDFAVDQGADSFPFCHRNELEFMSKTELQKFLKTSIASTTVVHKINNHNHQEGGNEEELCFSKLNENKVVGLYLWAEGNCCIAEGSFIHTLNEVYEQCRGTQKEFEIVVVYILFAHCFPSEVYQGKVDKFMEENKISWWRMPFNNSICRKIWRICGYVPDCLVIVGPCNEYVDLYGREILKEFGSDGYPFTIEGLISNHVKALGANTRMITVGSLQPRNILLYFGSKDNLLIIQHLQKLYRENPNIQVVYVQRNNEDNEAID
;
A
#
# COMPACT_ATOMS: atom_id res chain seq x y z
N MET A 1 -15.42 0.57 36.94
CA MET A 1 -14.48 1.10 35.92
C MET A 1 -14.62 0.22 34.68
N ASN A 2 -14.91 0.80 33.52
CA ASN A 2 -15.25 0.07 32.29
C ASN A 2 -14.04 -0.78 31.84
N CYS A 3 -14.21 -2.06 31.46
CA CYS A 3 -13.07 -2.93 31.10
C CYS A 3 -12.28 -2.39 29.89
N LEU A 4 -12.96 -1.74 28.95
CA LEU A 4 -12.35 -1.04 27.82
C LEU A 4 -11.44 0.11 28.27
N PHE A 5 -11.82 0.79 29.35
CA PHE A 5 -11.05 1.92 29.87
C PHE A 5 -9.83 1.47 30.68
N SER A 6 -9.94 0.42 31.49
CA SER A 6 -8.76 -0.15 32.15
C SER A 6 -7.75 -0.69 31.14
N ASN A 7 -8.23 -1.31 30.06
CA ASN A 7 -7.39 -1.76 28.97
C ASN A 7 -6.72 -0.56 28.27
N PHE A 8 -7.47 0.51 28.00
CA PHE A 8 -6.89 1.74 27.44
C PHE A 8 -5.75 2.29 28.33
N LEU A 9 -5.99 2.47 29.63
CA LEU A 9 -4.97 3.01 30.53
C LEU A 9 -3.76 2.09 30.72
N SER A 10 -3.93 0.77 30.63
CA SER A 10 -2.81 -0.17 30.76
C SER A 10 -1.73 0.00 29.67
N ALA A 11 -2.09 0.61 28.54
CA ALA A 11 -1.14 0.91 27.46
C ALA A 11 -0.26 2.15 27.74
N PHE A 12 -0.57 2.93 28.79
CA PHE A 12 0.15 4.15 29.15
C PHE A 12 0.98 3.96 30.43
N PRO A 13 2.08 4.72 30.59
CA PRO A 13 2.85 4.66 31.83
C PRO A 13 1.99 5.09 33.03
N PRO A 14 2.29 4.59 34.25
CA PRO A 14 1.55 4.95 35.47
C PRO A 14 1.54 6.45 35.80
N SER A 15 2.44 7.23 35.18
CA SER A 15 2.51 8.69 35.28
C SER A 15 1.47 9.43 34.43
N CYS A 16 0.68 8.73 33.61
CA CYS A 16 -0.38 9.33 32.81
C CYS A 16 -1.48 9.89 33.72
N LEU A 17 -1.81 11.17 33.56
CA LEU A 17 -2.84 11.84 34.34
C LEU A 17 -4.22 11.64 33.69
N VAL A 18 -5.22 11.36 34.53
CA VAL A 18 -6.60 11.11 34.11
C VAL A 18 -7.52 12.00 34.93
N VAL A 19 -8.51 12.63 34.29
CA VAL A 19 -9.58 13.31 35.01
C VAL A 19 -10.48 12.24 35.63
N PRO A 20 -10.71 12.24 36.96
CA PRO A 20 -11.54 11.23 37.61
C PRO A 20 -12.97 11.17 37.03
N PHE A 21 -13.49 9.95 36.82
CA PHE A 21 -14.82 9.73 36.21
C PHE A 21 -15.99 10.06 37.13
N ASP A 22 -15.73 10.11 38.42
CA ASP A 22 -16.68 10.42 39.48
C ASP A 22 -16.90 11.93 39.67
N ASP A 23 -16.32 12.77 38.82
CA ASP A 23 -16.53 14.22 38.79
C ASP A 23 -17.14 14.67 37.44
N PRO A 24 -18.43 14.38 37.20
CA PRO A 24 -19.09 14.72 35.94
C PRO A 24 -19.14 16.23 35.69
N ASN A 25 -19.24 17.05 36.74
CA ASN A 25 -19.23 18.50 36.60
C ASN A 25 -17.91 19.02 36.02
N ARG A 26 -16.79 18.43 36.44
CA ARG A 26 -15.47 18.78 35.91
C ARG A 26 -15.29 18.28 34.48
N LEU A 27 -15.79 17.09 34.15
CA LEU A 27 -15.79 16.57 32.78
C LEU A 27 -16.60 17.50 31.86
N ASP A 28 -17.83 17.84 32.23
CA ASP A 28 -18.70 18.74 31.48
C ASP A 28 -18.09 20.13 31.35
N TYR A 29 -17.49 20.66 32.42
CA TYR A 29 -16.78 21.93 32.38
C TYR A 29 -15.63 21.90 31.37
N ILE A 30 -14.80 20.85 31.37
CA ILE A 30 -13.68 20.71 30.43
C ILE A 30 -14.20 20.62 28.99
N CYS A 31 -15.21 19.77 28.74
CA CYS A 31 -15.79 19.60 27.41
C CYS A 31 -16.41 20.89 26.87
N CYS A 32 -17.17 21.61 27.71
CA CYS A 32 -17.77 22.91 27.35
C CYS A 32 -16.70 24.00 27.15
N TYR A 33 -15.70 24.08 28.03
CA TYR A 33 -14.65 25.09 27.98
C TYR A 33 -13.76 24.93 26.74
N LEU A 34 -13.45 23.69 26.37
CA LEU A 34 -12.69 23.37 25.15
C LEU A 34 -13.56 23.29 23.89
N ASP A 35 -14.89 23.45 24.02
CA ASP A 35 -15.84 23.35 22.93
C ASP A 35 -15.67 22.04 22.14
N VAL A 36 -15.61 20.90 22.84
CA VAL A 36 -15.50 19.56 22.23
C VAL A 36 -16.80 19.24 21.49
N ARG A 37 -16.73 18.99 20.18
CA ARG A 37 -17.90 18.81 19.31
C ARG A 37 -18.02 17.42 18.71
N LEU A 38 -16.91 16.69 18.58
CA LEU A 38 -16.87 15.34 18.05
C LEU A 38 -16.67 14.31 19.18
N PRO A 39 -17.13 13.05 19.00
CA PRO A 39 -16.95 11.98 19.98
C PRO A 39 -15.48 11.69 20.34
N CYS A 40 -14.56 11.95 19.41
CA CYS A 40 -13.12 11.76 19.57
C CYS A 40 -12.37 12.99 19.04
N GLU A 41 -11.97 13.90 19.93
CA GLU A 41 -11.12 15.04 19.59
C GLU A 41 -9.83 15.01 20.40
N CYS A 42 -8.72 15.31 19.73
CA CYS A 42 -7.43 15.48 20.38
C CYS A 42 -7.00 16.95 20.35
N PHE A 43 -6.47 17.41 21.48
CA PHE A 43 -5.88 18.73 21.66
C PHE A 43 -4.41 18.57 22.02
N ILE A 44 -3.55 19.26 21.29
CA ILE A 44 -2.11 19.30 21.58
C ILE A 44 -1.81 20.65 22.23
N VAL A 45 -1.39 20.61 23.49
CA VAL A 45 -1.12 21.78 24.33
C VAL A 45 0.38 21.92 24.48
N ASP A 46 0.93 23.09 24.13
CA ASP A 46 2.33 23.41 24.41
C ASP A 46 2.46 24.24 25.71
N ARG A 47 3.69 24.53 26.13
CA ARG A 47 3.93 25.29 27.38
C ARG A 47 3.47 26.76 27.33
N SER A 48 3.10 27.25 26.15
CA SER A 48 2.84 28.67 25.85
C SER A 48 1.39 28.94 25.41
N SER A 49 0.60 27.92 25.07
CA SER A 49 -0.74 28.05 24.50
C SER A 49 -1.56 26.76 24.59
N ILE A 50 -2.90 26.90 24.65
CA ILE A 50 -3.86 25.81 24.91
C ILE A 50 -4.21 24.98 23.65
N ALA A 51 -3.77 25.34 22.43
CA ALA A 51 -4.06 24.49 21.26
C ALA A 51 -3.13 24.78 20.08
N LEU A 52 -2.18 23.87 19.80
CA LEU A 52 -1.46 23.82 18.53
C LEU A 52 -2.26 23.07 17.43
N LEU A 53 -3.14 22.14 17.82
CA LEU A 53 -3.90 21.33 16.89
C LEU A 53 -5.18 20.79 17.54
N ARG A 54 -6.33 20.96 16.86
CA ARG A 54 -7.62 20.32 17.14
C ARG A 54 -7.95 19.40 15.98
N VAL A 55 -7.85 18.10 16.16
CA VAL A 55 -8.08 17.11 15.09
C VAL A 55 -8.69 15.83 15.64
N TYR A 56 -9.40 15.11 14.79
CA TYR A 56 -9.66 13.70 15.00
C TYR A 56 -8.32 12.93 14.96
N PRO A 57 -8.10 11.91 15.83
CA PRO A 57 -6.79 11.26 15.99
C PRO A 57 -6.32 10.40 14.81
N ASP A 58 -6.80 10.62 13.59
CA ASP A 58 -6.37 9.90 12.39
C ASP A 58 -4.86 10.01 12.19
N PHE A 59 -4.23 11.12 12.57
CA PHE A 59 -2.77 11.27 12.52
C PHE A 59 -2.03 10.20 13.34
N ALA A 60 -2.59 9.72 14.46
CA ALA A 60 -1.96 8.69 15.27
C ALA A 60 -1.99 7.33 14.57
N VAL A 61 -3.07 7.06 13.82
CA VAL A 61 -3.22 5.89 12.96
C VAL A 61 -2.31 6.01 11.75
N ASP A 62 -2.40 7.12 11.04
CA ASP A 62 -1.76 7.33 9.74
C ASP A 62 -0.25 7.54 9.86
N GLN A 63 0.16 8.39 10.79
CA GLN A 63 1.53 8.90 10.91
C GLN A 63 2.24 8.37 12.16
N GLY A 64 1.52 8.02 13.21
CA GLY A 64 2.10 7.54 14.45
C GLY A 64 3.08 8.51 15.08
N ALA A 65 4.15 7.96 15.67
CA ALA A 65 5.21 8.74 16.30
C ALA A 65 5.94 9.68 15.33
N ASP A 66 5.99 9.34 14.04
CA ASP A 66 6.67 10.16 13.00
C ASP A 66 5.98 11.50 12.78
N SER A 67 4.75 11.68 13.26
CA SER A 67 4.08 12.97 13.17
C SER A 67 4.53 13.97 14.24
N PHE A 68 5.23 13.56 15.31
CA PHE A 68 5.71 14.47 16.35
C PHE A 68 6.61 15.57 15.76
N PRO A 69 6.40 16.88 16.06
CA PRO A 69 5.58 17.47 17.14
C PRO A 69 4.09 17.68 16.81
N PHE A 70 3.58 16.96 15.82
CA PHE A 70 2.20 16.97 15.31
C PHE A 70 1.77 18.30 14.70
N CYS A 71 2.72 19.19 14.43
CA CYS A 71 2.41 20.56 14.06
C CYS A 71 2.02 20.73 12.59
N HIS A 72 2.41 19.85 11.66
CA HIS A 72 2.14 20.04 10.23
C HIS A 72 1.65 18.74 9.57
N ARG A 73 0.54 18.85 8.84
CA ARG A 73 0.13 17.85 7.84
C ARG A 73 1.01 18.09 6.61
N ASN A 74 2.23 17.53 6.61
CA ASN A 74 3.05 17.57 5.40
C ASN A 74 2.23 16.93 4.27
N GLU A 75 2.08 17.66 3.17
CA GLU A 75 1.47 17.17 1.95
C GLU A 75 2.25 15.91 1.55
N LEU A 76 1.64 14.75 1.77
CA LEU A 76 2.25 13.47 1.48
C LEU A 76 2.38 13.38 -0.04
N GLU A 77 3.62 13.26 -0.51
CA GLU A 77 3.92 12.77 -1.85
C GLU A 77 3.52 11.29 -1.93
N PHE A 78 2.22 11.05 -2.07
CA PHE A 78 1.67 9.72 -2.31
C PHE A 78 2.15 9.18 -3.66
N MET A 79 2.26 7.86 -3.77
CA MET A 79 2.65 7.13 -4.99
C MET A 79 4.04 7.51 -5.52
N SER A 80 5.00 7.77 -4.64
CA SER A 80 6.38 8.08 -5.04
C SER A 80 7.28 6.84 -5.01
N LYS A 81 7.53 6.23 -6.19
CA LYS A 81 8.47 5.09 -6.31
C LYS A 81 9.87 5.44 -5.83
N THR A 82 10.32 6.67 -6.07
CA THR A 82 11.64 7.17 -5.66
C THR A 82 11.75 7.33 -4.15
N GLU A 83 10.70 7.85 -3.49
CA GLU A 83 10.70 7.99 -2.04
C GLU A 83 10.65 6.62 -1.36
N LEU A 84 9.84 5.68 -1.88
CA LEU A 84 9.79 4.33 -1.34
C LEU A 84 11.14 3.62 -1.49
N GLN A 85 11.76 3.74 -2.67
CA GLN A 85 13.07 3.16 -2.91
C GLN A 85 14.14 3.73 -1.96
N LYS A 86 14.14 5.05 -1.71
CA LYS A 86 15.04 5.68 -0.73
C LYS A 86 14.77 5.16 0.67
N PHE A 87 13.51 5.07 1.07
CA PHE A 87 13.10 4.58 2.38
C PHE A 87 13.55 3.13 2.62
N LEU A 88 13.36 2.23 1.64
CA LEU A 88 13.76 0.82 1.74
C LEU A 88 15.28 0.64 1.88
N LYS A 89 16.08 1.60 1.39
CA LYS A 89 17.55 1.63 1.56
C LYS A 89 18.00 2.15 2.93
N THR A 90 17.11 2.72 3.75
CA THR A 90 17.46 3.15 5.10
C THR A 90 17.79 1.97 6.00
N SER A 91 18.65 2.16 7.00
CA SER A 91 18.99 1.09 7.95
C SER A 91 17.76 0.52 8.64
N ILE A 92 16.76 1.33 8.96
CA ILE A 92 15.57 0.90 9.71
C ILE A 92 14.74 -0.07 8.86
N ALA A 93 14.46 0.27 7.60
CA ALA A 93 13.72 -0.61 6.70
C ALA A 93 14.52 -1.85 6.32
N SER A 94 15.81 -1.70 6.04
CA SER A 94 16.67 -2.79 5.56
C SER A 94 16.93 -3.86 6.62
N THR A 95 17.06 -3.47 7.90
CA THR A 95 17.24 -4.41 9.03
C THR A 95 15.93 -4.91 9.63
N THR A 96 14.78 -4.58 9.04
CA THR A 96 13.49 -5.08 9.54
C THR A 96 13.45 -6.59 9.40
N VAL A 97 13.17 -7.28 10.50
CA VAL A 97 12.99 -8.72 10.50
C VAL A 97 11.62 -9.04 9.91
N VAL A 98 11.60 -9.86 8.88
CA VAL A 98 10.40 -10.47 8.31
C VAL A 98 10.33 -11.93 8.75
N HIS A 99 9.12 -12.41 8.97
CA HIS A 99 8.85 -13.75 9.51
C HIS A 99 8.08 -14.57 8.48
N LYS A 100 8.36 -15.87 8.42
CA LYS A 100 7.65 -16.82 7.56
C LYS A 100 7.27 -18.05 8.39
N ILE A 101 5.99 -18.38 8.37
CA ILE A 101 5.42 -19.49 9.14
C ILE A 101 5.15 -20.66 8.19
N ASN A 102 5.88 -21.76 8.35
CA ASN A 102 5.69 -22.96 7.54
C ASN A 102 4.73 -23.94 8.23
N ASN A 103 3.45 -23.90 7.85
CA ASN A 103 2.43 -24.81 8.40
C ASN A 103 2.35 -26.18 7.70
N HIS A 104 3.42 -26.65 7.05
CA HIS A 104 3.35 -27.86 6.22
C HIS A 104 3.15 -29.17 7.00
N ASN A 105 3.37 -29.20 8.33
CA ASN A 105 3.20 -30.41 9.13
C ASN A 105 2.45 -30.12 10.45
N HIS A 106 1.20 -30.56 10.58
CA HIS A 106 0.37 -30.43 11.79
C HIS A 106 0.84 -31.29 13.00
N GLN A 107 2.09 -31.76 13.05
CA GLN A 107 2.52 -32.69 14.12
C GLN A 107 3.79 -32.33 14.90
N GLU A 108 4.58 -31.34 14.50
CA GLU A 108 5.65 -30.78 15.34
C GLU A 108 5.69 -29.27 15.08
N GLY A 109 5.85 -28.46 16.13
CA GLY A 109 5.67 -27.00 16.10
C GLY A 109 6.25 -26.36 14.83
N GLY A 110 5.42 -25.59 14.12
CA GLY A 110 5.79 -24.99 12.85
C GLY A 110 7.13 -24.25 12.96
N ASN A 111 8.07 -24.56 12.07
CA ASN A 111 9.34 -23.85 12.02
C ASN A 111 9.06 -22.42 11.55
N GLU A 112 9.25 -21.46 12.46
CA GLU A 112 9.24 -20.04 12.18
C GLU A 112 10.61 -19.64 11.63
N GLU A 113 10.62 -19.14 10.39
CA GLU A 113 11.83 -18.59 9.76
C GLU A 113 11.83 -17.07 9.93
N GLU A 114 12.96 -16.52 10.34
CA GLU A 114 13.15 -15.08 10.48
C GLU A 114 14.33 -14.61 9.64
N LEU A 115 14.18 -13.48 8.96
CA LEU A 115 15.23 -12.91 8.13
C LEU A 115 15.12 -11.39 8.05
N CYS A 116 16.24 -10.67 8.00
CA CYS A 116 16.18 -9.24 7.69
C CYS A 116 15.75 -9.01 6.24
N PHE A 117 14.93 -8.00 5.99
CA PHE A 117 14.42 -7.66 4.66
C PHE A 117 15.54 -7.49 3.62
N SER A 118 16.64 -6.84 3.97
CA SER A 118 17.79 -6.68 3.06
C SER A 118 18.42 -8.00 2.62
N LYS A 119 18.39 -9.01 3.49
CA LYS A 119 18.93 -10.33 3.18
C LYS A 119 17.96 -11.13 2.30
N LEU A 120 16.66 -10.97 2.52
CA LEU A 120 15.62 -11.52 1.63
C LEU A 120 15.72 -10.94 0.21
N ASN A 121 15.89 -9.63 0.10
CA ASN A 121 15.94 -8.89 -1.17
C ASN A 121 17.34 -8.82 -1.80
N GLU A 122 18.36 -9.49 -1.26
CA GLU A 122 19.74 -9.38 -1.76
C GLU A 122 19.86 -9.80 -3.23
N ASN A 123 19.22 -10.90 -3.60
CA ASN A 123 19.25 -11.48 -4.96
C ASN A 123 17.86 -11.81 -5.51
N LYS A 124 16.79 -11.40 -4.81
CA LYS A 124 15.41 -11.75 -5.17
C LYS A 124 14.59 -10.51 -5.46
N VAL A 125 13.69 -10.62 -6.42
CA VAL A 125 12.57 -9.67 -6.58
C VAL A 125 11.60 -9.92 -5.42
N VAL A 126 11.19 -8.86 -4.75
CA VAL A 126 10.25 -8.94 -3.63
C VAL A 126 8.98 -8.18 -3.96
N GLY A 127 7.83 -8.86 -3.89
CA GLY A 127 6.51 -8.24 -3.92
C GLY A 127 6.08 -7.85 -2.51
N LEU A 128 6.03 -6.56 -2.22
CA LEU A 128 5.40 -6.03 -1.01
C LEU A 128 3.88 -5.98 -1.24
N TYR A 129 3.17 -6.95 -0.68
CA TYR A 129 1.71 -7.02 -0.77
C TYR A 129 1.08 -6.26 0.40
N LEU A 130 0.54 -5.09 0.10
CA LEU A 130 -0.10 -4.21 1.09
C LEU A 130 -1.50 -4.72 1.38
N TRP A 131 -1.59 -5.49 2.45
CA TRP A 131 -2.83 -6.07 2.90
C TRP A 131 -3.60 -5.09 3.79
N ALA A 132 -4.73 -4.60 3.29
CA ALA A 132 -5.68 -3.82 4.07
C ALA A 132 -6.90 -4.66 4.47
N GLU A 133 -7.45 -4.41 5.66
CA GLU A 133 -8.69 -5.05 6.10
C GLU A 133 -9.87 -4.66 5.20
N GLY A 134 -10.64 -5.66 4.74
CA GLY A 134 -11.89 -5.46 4.02
C GLY A 134 -12.30 -6.69 3.20
N ASN A 135 -13.59 -6.84 2.90
CA ASN A 135 -14.12 -7.95 2.09
C ASN A 135 -13.42 -8.07 0.73
N CYS A 136 -12.85 -6.99 0.19
CA CYS A 136 -12.18 -6.99 -1.11
C CYS A 136 -10.89 -7.82 -1.16
N CYS A 137 -10.19 -8.02 -0.04
CA CYS A 137 -8.88 -8.70 -0.01
C CYS A 137 -8.99 -10.22 0.27
N ILE A 138 -10.16 -10.68 0.75
CA ILE A 138 -10.41 -12.07 1.17
C ILE A 138 -11.60 -12.73 0.47
N ALA A 139 -12.29 -12.00 -0.42
CA ALA A 139 -13.41 -12.56 -1.19
C ALA A 139 -12.91 -13.40 -2.39
N GLU A 140 -13.78 -14.30 -2.86
CA GLU A 140 -13.61 -14.97 -4.15
C GLU A 140 -13.39 -13.92 -5.27
N GLY A 141 -12.31 -14.08 -6.03
CA GLY A 141 -11.89 -13.10 -7.05
C GLY A 141 -10.95 -11.99 -6.56
N SER A 142 -10.49 -12.04 -5.31
CA SER A 142 -9.41 -11.17 -4.81
C SER A 142 -8.09 -11.44 -5.54
N PHE A 143 -7.24 -10.41 -5.65
CA PHE A 143 -5.95 -10.50 -6.35
C PHE A 143 -4.99 -11.50 -5.71
N ILE A 144 -5.19 -11.85 -4.44
CA ILE A 144 -4.34 -12.81 -3.72
C ILE A 144 -4.24 -14.17 -4.40
N HIS A 145 -5.31 -14.64 -5.05
CA HIS A 145 -5.27 -15.91 -5.77
C HIS A 145 -4.36 -15.82 -7.00
N THR A 146 -4.51 -14.77 -7.81
CA THR A 146 -3.62 -14.48 -8.93
C THR A 146 -2.17 -14.32 -8.46
N LEU A 147 -1.97 -13.60 -7.36
CA LEU A 147 -0.64 -13.41 -6.77
C LEU A 147 -0.01 -14.76 -6.36
N ASN A 148 -0.78 -15.66 -5.76
CA ASN A 148 -0.32 -16.99 -5.38
C ASN A 148 -0.01 -17.88 -6.58
N GLU A 149 -0.83 -17.84 -7.62
CA GLU A 149 -0.58 -18.57 -8.86
C GLU A 149 0.74 -18.10 -9.51
N VAL A 150 0.95 -16.79 -9.64
CA VAL A 150 2.19 -16.24 -10.19
C VAL A 150 3.40 -16.59 -9.31
N TYR A 151 3.23 -16.54 -7.98
CA TYR A 151 4.28 -16.92 -7.04
C TYR A 151 4.74 -18.36 -7.26
N GLU A 152 3.81 -19.31 -7.30
CA GLU A 152 4.13 -20.73 -7.51
C GLU A 152 4.73 -20.99 -8.91
N GLN A 153 4.24 -20.31 -9.94
CA GLN A 153 4.84 -20.37 -11.28
C GLN A 153 6.29 -19.87 -11.29
N CYS A 154 6.59 -18.78 -10.57
CA CYS A 154 7.96 -18.25 -10.47
C CYS A 154 8.90 -19.26 -9.79
N ARG A 155 8.45 -19.91 -8.70
CA ARG A 155 9.21 -20.98 -8.02
C ARG A 155 9.49 -22.15 -8.95
N GLY A 156 8.53 -22.53 -9.80
CA GLY A 156 8.70 -23.58 -10.80
C GLY A 156 9.64 -23.24 -11.96
N THR A 157 9.89 -21.95 -12.22
CA THR A 157 10.64 -21.47 -13.40
C THR A 157 11.98 -20.82 -13.08
N GLN A 158 12.56 -21.10 -11.89
CA GLN A 158 13.82 -20.50 -11.41
C GLN A 158 13.81 -18.96 -11.37
N LYS A 159 12.63 -18.35 -11.28
CA LYS A 159 12.49 -16.90 -11.07
C LYS A 159 12.55 -16.65 -9.56
N GLU A 160 13.60 -15.96 -9.12
CA GLU A 160 13.84 -15.63 -7.71
C GLU A 160 12.86 -14.53 -7.25
N PHE A 161 11.64 -14.94 -6.90
CA PHE A 161 10.55 -14.06 -6.48
C PHE A 161 10.02 -14.47 -5.10
N GLU A 162 9.91 -13.51 -4.19
CA GLU A 162 9.33 -13.69 -2.86
C GLU A 162 8.24 -12.65 -2.60
N ILE A 163 7.28 -12.99 -1.74
CA ILE A 163 6.22 -12.09 -1.32
C ILE A 163 6.39 -11.78 0.16
N VAL A 164 6.28 -10.50 0.50
CA VAL A 164 6.22 -10.00 1.88
C VAL A 164 4.88 -9.30 2.10
N VAL A 165 4.10 -9.80 3.05
CA VAL A 165 2.85 -9.17 3.48
C VAL A 165 3.17 -7.97 4.36
N VAL A 166 2.60 -6.82 4.00
CA VAL A 166 2.67 -5.58 4.78
C VAL A 166 1.29 -5.34 5.38
N TYR A 167 1.21 -5.33 6.71
CA TYR A 167 -0.05 -5.13 7.42
C TYR A 167 -0.45 -3.66 7.42
N ILE A 168 -1.61 -3.36 6.84
CA ILE A 168 -2.21 -2.03 6.84
C ILE A 168 -3.44 -2.05 7.73
N LEU A 169 -3.38 -1.35 8.86
CA LEU A 169 -4.55 -1.15 9.70
C LEU A 169 -5.47 -0.10 9.08
N PHE A 170 -6.73 -0.46 8.94
CA PHE A 170 -7.78 0.49 8.63
C PHE A 170 -8.48 0.93 9.91
N ALA A 171 -9.06 2.14 9.92
CA ALA A 171 -9.65 2.77 11.10
C ALA A 171 -10.92 2.10 11.68
N HIS A 172 -11.22 0.84 11.35
CA HIS A 172 -12.45 0.16 11.76
C HIS A 172 -12.21 -1.07 12.65
N CYS A 173 -12.13 -0.81 13.95
CA CYS A 173 -12.85 -1.52 15.03
C CYS A 173 -12.53 -2.99 15.37
N PHE A 174 -11.34 -3.53 15.09
CA PHE A 174 -10.90 -4.78 15.74
C PHE A 174 -9.70 -4.56 16.67
N PRO A 175 -9.63 -5.24 17.82
CA PRO A 175 -8.37 -5.38 18.55
C PRO A 175 -7.29 -5.88 17.59
N SER A 176 -6.07 -5.36 17.71
CA SER A 176 -4.92 -5.70 16.85
C SER A 176 -4.72 -7.20 16.67
N GLU A 177 -4.92 -7.96 17.74
CA GLU A 177 -4.77 -9.42 17.80
C GLU A 177 -5.82 -10.14 16.94
N VAL A 178 -7.05 -9.62 16.88
CA VAL A 178 -8.13 -10.19 16.07
C VAL A 178 -7.83 -9.99 14.59
N TYR A 179 -7.30 -8.83 14.20
CA TYR A 179 -6.93 -8.57 12.82
C TYR A 179 -5.78 -9.48 12.36
N GLN A 180 -4.70 -9.56 13.15
CA GLN A 180 -3.59 -10.46 12.85
C GLN A 180 -4.07 -11.92 12.72
N GLY A 181 -4.89 -12.40 13.67
CA GLY A 181 -5.42 -13.76 13.65
C GLY A 181 -6.30 -14.06 12.43
N LYS A 182 -7.04 -13.08 11.89
CA LYS A 182 -7.79 -13.26 10.63
C LYS A 182 -6.86 -13.48 9.44
N VAL A 183 -5.81 -12.68 9.32
CA VAL A 183 -4.82 -12.82 8.23
C VAL A 183 -4.10 -14.15 8.36
N ASP A 184 -3.64 -14.50 9.55
CA ASP A 184 -2.93 -15.75 9.81
C ASP A 184 -3.80 -16.96 9.46
N LYS A 185 -5.07 -16.95 9.90
CA LYS A 185 -6.05 -17.98 9.57
C LYS A 185 -6.29 -18.09 8.06
N PHE A 186 -6.48 -16.97 7.37
CA PHE A 186 -6.65 -16.98 5.91
C PHE A 186 -5.44 -17.62 5.21
N MET A 187 -4.23 -17.24 5.61
CA MET A 187 -3.00 -17.79 5.02
C MET A 187 -2.89 -19.29 5.26
N GLU A 188 -3.23 -19.75 6.46
CA GLU A 188 -3.26 -21.17 6.80
C GLU A 188 -4.29 -21.94 5.96
N GLU A 189 -5.53 -21.46 5.89
CA GLU A 189 -6.61 -22.09 5.10
C GLU A 189 -6.26 -22.22 3.61
N ASN A 190 -5.52 -21.24 3.07
CA ASN A 190 -5.07 -21.23 1.68
C ASN A 190 -3.68 -21.84 1.46
N LYS A 191 -3.04 -22.38 2.52
CA LYS A 191 -1.69 -22.97 2.47
C LYS A 191 -0.62 -22.01 1.92
N ILE A 192 -0.78 -20.72 2.19
CA ILE A 192 0.12 -19.67 1.73
C ILE A 192 1.26 -19.50 2.74
N SER A 193 2.50 -19.76 2.30
CA SER A 193 3.72 -19.56 3.09
C SER A 193 4.54 -18.39 2.53
N TRP A 194 4.04 -17.17 2.75
CA TRP A 194 4.74 -15.92 2.41
C TRP A 194 5.41 -15.28 3.63
N TRP A 195 6.40 -14.43 3.38
CA TRP A 195 7.02 -13.61 4.41
C TRP A 195 6.07 -12.53 4.91
N ARG A 196 6.26 -12.06 6.13
CA ARG A 196 5.38 -11.08 6.80
C ARG A 196 6.24 -10.04 7.52
N MET A 197 5.92 -8.76 7.33
CA MET A 197 6.50 -7.69 8.14
C MET A 197 6.02 -7.78 9.59
N PRO A 198 6.73 -7.19 10.57
CA PRO A 198 6.23 -7.09 11.93
C PRO A 198 4.89 -6.36 11.95
N PHE A 199 3.93 -6.91 12.69
CA PHE A 199 2.58 -6.41 12.72
C PHE A 199 2.51 -4.94 13.19
N ASN A 200 1.81 -4.09 12.42
CA ASN A 200 1.52 -2.70 12.76
C ASN A 200 2.72 -1.87 13.26
N ASN A 201 3.91 -2.09 12.70
CA ASN A 201 5.07 -1.28 13.06
C ASN A 201 5.08 0.08 12.32
N SER A 202 6.01 0.98 12.70
CA SER A 202 6.19 2.27 12.01
C SER A 202 6.53 2.12 10.52
N ILE A 203 7.17 1.01 10.15
CA ILE A 203 7.66 0.74 8.80
C ILE A 203 6.50 0.41 7.86
N CYS A 204 5.57 -0.45 8.28
CA CYS A 204 4.35 -0.74 7.53
C CYS A 204 3.55 0.55 7.27
N ARG A 205 3.40 1.40 8.30
CA ARG A 205 2.73 2.71 8.17
C ARG A 205 3.47 3.66 7.22
N LYS A 206 4.80 3.69 7.27
CA LYS A 206 5.60 4.51 6.35
C LYS A 206 5.50 4.03 4.90
N ILE A 207 5.55 2.71 4.66
CA ILE A 207 5.32 2.12 3.34
C ILE A 207 3.94 2.51 2.83
N TRP A 208 2.90 2.29 3.64
CA TRP A 208 1.52 2.65 3.30
C TRP A 208 1.37 4.12 2.93
N ARG A 209 1.95 5.03 3.72
CA ARG A 209 1.93 6.47 3.45
C ARG A 209 2.57 6.83 2.12
N ILE A 210 3.66 6.18 1.74
CA ILE A 210 4.33 6.45 0.47
C ILE A 210 3.53 5.85 -0.69
N CYS A 211 2.97 4.65 -0.52
CA CYS A 211 2.13 3.98 -1.53
C CYS A 211 0.72 4.58 -1.64
N GLY A 212 0.30 5.40 -0.68
CA GLY A 212 -1.05 5.94 -0.66
C GLY A 212 -2.15 4.92 -0.36
N TYR A 213 -3.39 5.42 -0.37
CA TYR A 213 -4.57 4.69 0.07
C TYR A 213 -5.11 3.76 -1.03
N VAL A 214 -4.33 2.77 -1.42
CA VAL A 214 -4.72 1.78 -2.43
C VAL A 214 -4.91 0.43 -1.73
N PRO A 215 -6.15 -0.04 -1.51
CA PRO A 215 -6.38 -1.39 -1.00
C PRO A 215 -5.94 -2.41 -2.04
N ASP A 216 -5.55 -3.61 -1.59
CA ASP A 216 -5.17 -4.73 -2.47
C ASP A 216 -4.04 -4.32 -3.44
N CYS A 217 -2.97 -3.72 -2.91
CA CYS A 217 -1.86 -3.17 -3.71
C CYS A 217 -0.62 -4.09 -3.63
N LEU A 218 0.09 -4.22 -4.75
CA LEU A 218 1.37 -4.92 -4.82
C LEU A 218 2.44 -3.98 -5.36
N VAL A 219 3.47 -3.77 -4.55
CA VAL A 219 4.67 -3.04 -4.96
C VAL A 219 5.79 -4.02 -5.25
N ILE A 220 6.42 -3.89 -6.40
CA ILE A 220 7.58 -4.69 -6.79
C ILE A 220 8.84 -3.96 -6.37
N VAL A 221 9.74 -4.69 -5.70
CA VAL A 221 11.06 -4.22 -5.29
C VAL A 221 12.11 -5.13 -5.92
N GLY A 222 12.97 -4.57 -6.76
CA GLY A 222 14.06 -5.30 -7.39
C GLY A 222 15.14 -5.72 -6.39
N PRO A 223 16.04 -6.66 -6.75
CA PRO A 223 17.17 -7.04 -5.93
C PRO A 223 17.97 -5.83 -5.43
N CYS A 224 18.46 -5.89 -4.19
CA CYS A 224 19.19 -4.78 -3.54
C CYS A 224 18.44 -3.43 -3.58
N ASN A 225 17.11 -3.43 -3.64
CA ASN A 225 16.27 -2.25 -3.83
C ASN A 225 16.67 -1.42 -5.08
N GLU A 226 17.13 -2.06 -6.16
CA GLU A 226 17.65 -1.38 -7.35
C GLU A 226 16.57 -0.63 -8.15
N TYR A 227 15.32 -1.10 -8.09
CA TYR A 227 14.13 -0.42 -8.63
C TYR A 227 12.92 -0.67 -7.73
N VAL A 228 11.91 0.17 -7.91
CA VAL A 228 10.58 0.03 -7.31
C VAL A 228 9.54 0.28 -8.40
N ASP A 229 8.54 -0.61 -8.49
CA ASP A 229 7.36 -0.43 -9.34
C ASP A 229 6.09 -0.53 -8.50
N LEU A 230 5.22 0.49 -8.58
CA LEU A 230 4.00 0.57 -7.77
C LEU A 230 2.82 -0.17 -8.41
N TYR A 231 2.96 -0.65 -9.64
CA TYR A 231 1.90 -1.27 -10.44
C TYR A 231 2.04 -2.79 -10.53
N GLY A 232 2.63 -3.42 -9.52
CA GLY A 232 2.87 -4.86 -9.50
C GLY A 232 1.59 -5.66 -9.72
N ARG A 233 0.47 -5.19 -9.17
CA ARG A 233 -0.84 -5.83 -9.32
C ARG A 233 -1.30 -5.85 -10.78
N GLU A 234 -1.24 -4.70 -11.44
CA GLU A 234 -1.64 -4.55 -12.83
C GLU A 234 -0.74 -5.41 -13.74
N ILE A 235 0.57 -5.40 -13.49
CA ILE A 235 1.52 -6.24 -14.21
C ILE A 235 1.19 -7.72 -14.06
N LEU A 236 0.99 -8.20 -12.84
CA LEU A 236 0.75 -9.62 -12.59
C LEU A 236 -0.60 -10.08 -13.15
N LYS A 237 -1.63 -9.23 -13.11
CA LYS A 237 -2.93 -9.55 -13.69
C LYS A 237 -2.88 -9.71 -15.21
N GLU A 238 -2.14 -8.85 -15.89
CA GLU A 238 -2.08 -8.84 -17.36
C GLU A 238 -1.05 -9.85 -17.91
N PHE A 239 0.11 -9.94 -17.28
CA PHE A 239 1.26 -10.68 -17.82
C PHE A 239 1.63 -11.93 -17.01
N GLY A 240 0.95 -12.21 -15.89
CA GLY A 240 1.25 -13.35 -15.03
C GLY A 240 2.73 -13.40 -14.64
N SER A 241 3.31 -14.61 -14.62
CA SER A 241 4.74 -14.79 -14.35
C SER A 241 5.65 -14.35 -15.51
N ASP A 242 5.14 -14.21 -16.73
CA ASP A 242 5.90 -13.74 -17.89
C ASP A 242 6.24 -12.24 -17.80
N GLY A 243 5.55 -11.51 -16.91
CA GLY A 243 5.88 -10.14 -16.58
C GLY A 243 7.21 -9.95 -15.85
N TYR A 244 7.87 -11.03 -15.35
CA TYR A 244 9.10 -10.95 -14.57
C TYR A 244 10.23 -10.21 -15.33
N PRO A 245 10.96 -9.26 -14.72
CA PRO A 245 11.03 -8.94 -13.28
C PRO A 245 10.00 -7.90 -12.80
N PHE A 246 8.84 -7.83 -13.45
CA PHE A 246 7.66 -7.05 -13.06
C PHE A 246 7.89 -5.54 -13.00
N THR A 247 8.36 -4.98 -14.11
CA THR A 247 8.50 -3.52 -14.26
C THR A 247 7.68 -3.01 -15.45
N ILE A 248 6.87 -1.97 -15.24
CA ILE A 248 6.12 -1.30 -16.30
C ILE A 248 7.08 -0.79 -17.38
N GLU A 249 8.20 -0.19 -16.99
CA GLU A 249 9.20 0.32 -17.93
C GLU A 249 9.78 -0.79 -18.82
N GLY A 250 10.09 -1.95 -18.24
CA GLY A 250 10.57 -3.11 -18.98
C GLY A 250 9.53 -3.65 -19.97
N LEU A 251 8.28 -3.77 -19.51
CA LEU A 251 7.17 -4.22 -20.34
C LEU A 251 6.90 -3.25 -21.51
N ILE A 252 6.83 -1.94 -21.25
CA ILE A 252 6.66 -0.93 -22.30
C ILE A 252 7.81 -1.01 -23.31
N SER A 253 9.05 -1.09 -22.84
CA SER A 253 10.23 -1.21 -23.71
C SER A 253 10.14 -2.42 -24.65
N ASN A 254 9.69 -3.56 -24.13
CA ASN A 254 9.50 -4.78 -24.93
C ASN A 254 8.37 -4.63 -25.96
N HIS A 255 7.22 -4.05 -25.57
CA HIS A 255 6.11 -3.79 -26.50
C HIS A 255 6.50 -2.81 -27.61
N VAL A 256 7.22 -1.73 -27.28
CA VAL A 256 7.71 -0.75 -28.27
C VAL A 256 8.66 -1.41 -29.27
N LYS A 257 9.58 -2.26 -28.81
CA LYS A 257 10.47 -3.03 -29.70
C LYS A 257 9.69 -3.95 -30.63
N ALA A 258 8.67 -4.65 -30.12
CA ALA A 258 7.82 -5.52 -30.93
C ALA A 258 7.01 -4.75 -31.99
N LEU A 259 6.48 -3.57 -31.64
CA LEU A 259 5.75 -2.70 -32.57
C LEU A 259 6.64 -2.12 -33.68
N GLY A 260 7.89 -1.76 -33.35
CA GLY A 260 8.89 -1.27 -34.30
C GLY A 260 9.28 -2.30 -35.37
N ALA A 261 9.06 -3.60 -35.10
CA ALA A 261 9.34 -4.67 -36.06
C ALA A 261 8.25 -4.83 -37.14
N ASN A 262 7.01 -4.33 -36.92
CA ASN A 262 5.85 -4.73 -37.71
C ASN A 262 4.94 -3.61 -38.26
N THR A 263 5.32 -2.32 -38.24
CA THR A 263 4.41 -1.26 -38.73
C THR A 263 5.09 -0.12 -39.51
N ARG A 264 4.40 0.44 -40.52
CA ARG A 264 4.73 1.73 -41.16
C ARG A 264 4.56 2.85 -40.12
N MET A 265 5.65 3.21 -39.44
CA MET A 265 5.69 4.19 -38.36
C MET A 265 5.34 5.61 -38.83
N ILE A 266 4.40 6.25 -38.13
CA ILE A 266 4.58 7.67 -37.78
C ILE A 266 5.69 7.66 -36.73
N THR A 267 6.87 8.15 -37.07
CA THR A 267 7.97 8.29 -36.10
C THR A 267 7.53 9.26 -35.02
N VAL A 268 7.62 8.87 -33.75
CA VAL A 268 7.40 9.78 -32.60
C VAL A 268 8.31 11.03 -32.72
N GLY A 269 9.45 10.91 -33.40
CA GLY A 269 10.31 12.04 -33.78
C GLY A 269 9.66 13.11 -34.66
N SER A 270 8.61 12.78 -35.43
CA SER A 270 7.81 13.74 -36.20
C SER A 270 6.80 14.52 -35.35
N LEU A 271 6.57 14.11 -34.09
CA LEU A 271 5.65 14.72 -33.15
C LEU A 271 6.37 15.59 -32.08
N GLN A 272 7.70 15.68 -32.17
CA GLN A 272 8.51 16.65 -31.42
C GLN A 272 8.25 18.08 -31.95
N PRO A 273 8.25 19.11 -31.10
CA PRO A 273 8.84 19.18 -29.76
C PRO A 273 7.85 19.04 -28.59
N ARG A 274 6.63 18.52 -28.81
CA ARG A 274 5.59 18.47 -27.77
C ARG A 274 5.68 17.20 -26.93
N ASN A 275 5.31 17.29 -25.65
CA ASN A 275 5.10 16.11 -24.81
C ASN A 275 3.87 15.37 -25.33
N ILE A 276 3.96 14.06 -25.59
CA ILE A 276 2.84 13.31 -26.18
C ILE A 276 2.23 12.41 -25.12
N LEU A 277 0.93 12.55 -24.89
CA LEU A 277 0.13 11.66 -24.06
C LEU A 277 -0.67 10.73 -24.98
N LEU A 278 -0.38 9.43 -24.95
CA LEU A 278 -1.17 8.42 -25.66
C LEU A 278 -2.26 7.90 -24.73
N TYR A 279 -3.53 8.11 -25.09
CA TYR A 279 -4.67 7.58 -24.35
C TYR A 279 -5.28 6.41 -25.11
N PHE A 280 -5.16 5.21 -24.54
CA PHE A 280 -5.76 3.98 -25.05
C PHE A 280 -7.03 3.68 -24.24
N GLY A 281 -8.21 3.89 -24.82
CA GLY A 281 -9.47 3.73 -24.06
C GLY A 281 -10.71 3.60 -24.93
N SER A 282 -11.83 3.17 -24.33
CA SER A 282 -13.14 3.20 -24.99
C SER A 282 -13.68 4.63 -25.07
N LYS A 283 -14.49 4.92 -26.10
CA LYS A 283 -15.24 6.18 -26.24
C LYS A 283 -16.22 6.42 -25.10
N ASP A 284 -16.59 5.35 -24.38
CA ASP A 284 -17.60 5.39 -23.33
C ASP A 284 -17.08 5.96 -22.01
N ASN A 285 -15.76 6.13 -21.86
CA ASN A 285 -15.16 6.63 -20.62
C ASN A 285 -15.13 8.17 -20.57
N LEU A 286 -16.33 8.77 -20.66
CA LEU A 286 -16.55 10.21 -20.82
C LEU A 286 -15.88 11.05 -19.73
N LEU A 287 -15.79 10.54 -18.49
CA LEU A 287 -15.17 11.25 -17.37
C LEU A 287 -13.65 11.43 -17.60
N ILE A 288 -12.94 10.37 -17.99
CA ILE A 288 -11.51 10.44 -18.31
C ILE A 288 -11.28 11.38 -19.49
N ILE A 289 -12.12 11.29 -20.53
CA ILE A 289 -12.04 12.17 -21.70
C ILE A 289 -12.19 13.65 -21.30
N GLN A 290 -13.15 13.98 -20.41
CA GLN A 290 -13.32 15.34 -19.90
C GLN A 290 -12.10 15.85 -19.13
N HIS A 291 -11.49 15.00 -18.30
CA HIS A 291 -10.26 15.35 -17.57
C HIS A 291 -9.07 15.53 -18.50
N LEU A 292 -8.90 14.68 -19.52
CA LEU A 292 -7.86 14.82 -20.54
C LEU A 292 -8.04 16.09 -21.37
N GLN A 293 -9.28 16.44 -21.72
CA GLN A 293 -9.60 17.69 -22.39
C GLN A 293 -9.30 18.92 -21.52
N LYS A 294 -9.51 18.83 -20.20
CA LYS A 294 -9.14 19.89 -19.26
C LYS A 294 -7.61 20.01 -19.18
N LEU A 295 -6.90 18.90 -19.03
CA LEU A 295 -5.43 18.85 -19.01
C LEU A 295 -4.82 19.48 -20.27
N TYR A 296 -5.35 19.14 -21.45
CA TYR A 296 -4.91 19.73 -22.72
C TYR A 296 -5.15 21.24 -22.79
N ARG A 297 -6.31 21.72 -22.34
CA ARG A 297 -6.64 23.15 -22.28
C ARG A 297 -5.70 23.91 -21.34
N GLU A 298 -5.31 23.30 -20.23
CA GLU A 298 -4.41 23.89 -19.23
C GLU A 298 -2.93 23.76 -19.62
N ASN A 299 -2.57 22.81 -20.50
CA ASN A 299 -1.20 22.51 -20.89
C ASN A 299 -1.06 22.34 -22.42
N PRO A 300 -1.08 23.43 -23.21
CA PRO A 300 -1.07 23.36 -24.67
C PRO A 300 0.22 22.77 -25.29
N ASN A 301 1.27 22.58 -24.47
CA ASN A 301 2.51 21.91 -24.85
C ASN A 301 2.41 20.37 -24.85
N ILE A 302 1.29 19.82 -24.34
CA ILE A 302 0.99 18.39 -24.38
C ILE A 302 0.12 18.11 -25.62
N GLN A 303 0.51 17.16 -26.46
CA GLN A 303 -0.34 16.61 -27.51
C GLN A 303 -0.98 15.32 -27.02
N VAL A 304 -2.32 15.29 -26.93
CA VAL A 304 -3.04 14.06 -26.58
C VAL A 304 -3.39 13.32 -27.87
N VAL A 305 -2.94 12.08 -27.99
CA VAL A 305 -3.27 11.18 -29.10
C VAL A 305 -4.18 10.09 -28.55
N TYR A 306 -5.43 10.10 -28.99
CA TYR A 306 -6.38 9.03 -28.68
C TYR A 306 -6.14 7.84 -29.59
N VAL A 307 -6.01 6.66 -28.99
CA VAL A 307 -5.91 5.39 -29.70
C VAL A 307 -7.11 4.55 -29.28
N GLN A 308 -8.03 4.36 -30.23
CA GLN A 308 -9.20 3.51 -29.99
C GLN A 308 -8.75 2.05 -29.92
N ARG A 309 -9.07 1.37 -28.83
CA ARG A 309 -8.90 -0.10 -28.74
C ARG A 309 -9.98 -0.72 -29.63
N ASN A 310 -9.59 -1.59 -30.58
CA ASN A 310 -10.56 -2.43 -31.27
C ASN A 310 -11.10 -3.42 -30.23
N ASN A 311 -12.40 -3.38 -29.97
CA ASN A 311 -13.06 -4.42 -29.20
C ASN A 311 -13.24 -5.62 -30.13
N GLU A 312 -12.29 -6.56 -30.13
CA GLU A 312 -12.44 -7.86 -30.80
C GLU A 312 -13.04 -8.94 -29.87
N ASP A 313 -14.02 -8.56 -29.03
CA ASP A 313 -14.76 -9.52 -28.16
C ASP A 313 -16.26 -9.58 -28.52
N ASN A 314 -16.62 -9.37 -29.80
CA ASN A 314 -18.02 -9.43 -30.24
C ASN A 314 -18.28 -10.43 -31.39
N GLU A 315 -17.42 -11.43 -31.62
CA GLU A 315 -17.75 -12.53 -32.53
C GLU A 315 -17.23 -13.88 -32.03
N ALA A 316 -18.07 -14.56 -31.25
CA ALA A 316 -18.27 -16.02 -31.14
C ALA A 316 -18.99 -16.23 -29.80
N ILE A 317 -20.29 -16.50 -29.78
CA ILE A 317 -20.85 -17.83 -30.00
C ILE A 317 -22.32 -17.65 -30.43
N ASP A 318 -22.66 -18.28 -31.56
CA ASP A 318 -24.03 -18.66 -31.95
C ASP A 318 -24.67 -19.57 -30.90
#